data_AF-A0A7V4EGY1-F1
#
_entry.id   AF-A0A7V4EGY1-F1
#
_cell.length_a   1.000
_cell.length_b   1.000
_cell.length_c   1.000
_cell.angle_alpha   90.00
_cell.angle_beta   90.00
_cell.angle_gamma   90.00
#
_symmetry.space_group_name_H-M   'P 1'
#
loop_
_entity.id
_entity.type
_entity.pdbx_description
1 polymer ?
#
loop_
_entity_poly.entity_id
_entity_poly.type
_entity_poly.pdbx_seq_one_letter_code
_entity_poly.pdbx_strand_id
1 'polypeptide(L)'
;PAITLLEERGLIKVLADTRSTKGTREVLGGEYPAAVLYTTRAWLERNPDTAQRLVNAMVRGLRWMQGKTPEEIAAVLPEEYFLGDRALYLKVLRNSLESFSPTGRFSDTAPLRPLTVLSAFDPNVARARIDLKRTYTNEFVDRVPKR
;
A
#
# COMPACT_ATOMS: atom_id res chain seq x y z
N PRO A 1 -10.38 8.74 -2.67
CA PRO A 1 -11.30 9.66 -3.40
C PRO A 1 -11.16 11.14 -3.03
N ALA A 2 -11.09 11.47 -1.73
CA ALA A 2 -11.18 12.85 -1.24
C ALA A 2 -10.19 13.84 -1.89
N ILE A 3 -8.90 13.51 -1.98
CA ILE A 3 -7.90 14.44 -2.56
C ILE A 3 -8.22 14.76 -4.03
N THR A 4 -8.45 13.76 -4.88
CA THR A 4 -8.80 13.97 -6.30
C THR A 4 -10.06 14.84 -6.44
N LEU A 5 -11.09 14.60 -5.63
CA LEU A 5 -12.33 15.37 -5.65
C LEU A 5 -12.09 16.83 -5.28
N LEU A 6 -11.36 17.07 -4.20
CA LEU A 6 -11.09 18.42 -3.70
C LEU A 6 -10.18 19.21 -4.66
N GLU A 7 -9.21 18.54 -5.29
CA GLU A 7 -8.37 19.11 -6.35
C GLU A 7 -9.21 19.54 -7.56
N GLU A 8 -10.11 18.68 -8.06
CA GLU A 8 -10.97 19.00 -9.20
C GLU A 8 -11.89 20.19 -8.93
N ARG A 9 -12.36 20.33 -7.70
CA ARG A 9 -13.21 21.46 -7.29
C ARG A 9 -12.40 22.73 -6.97
N GLY A 10 -11.07 22.69 -7.07
CA GLY A 10 -10.21 23.83 -6.73
C GLY A 10 -10.27 24.23 -5.25
N LEU A 11 -10.66 23.31 -4.36
CA LEU A 11 -10.90 23.59 -2.94
C LEU A 11 -9.63 23.45 -2.09
N ILE A 12 -8.57 22.88 -2.65
CA ILE A 12 -7.31 22.66 -1.95
C ILE A 12 -6.12 23.03 -2.82
N LYS A 13 -5.01 23.36 -2.16
CA LYS A 13 -3.67 23.39 -2.75
C LYS A 13 -2.89 22.21 -2.17
N VAL A 14 -2.42 21.30 -3.03
CA VAL A 14 -1.62 20.16 -2.61
C VAL A 14 -0.22 20.63 -2.22
N LEU A 15 0.18 20.34 -0.98
CA LEU A 15 1.52 20.64 -0.46
C LEU A 15 2.46 19.44 -0.55
N ALA A 16 1.91 18.24 -0.42
CA ALA A 16 2.63 16.98 -0.50
C ALA A 16 1.71 15.91 -1.09
N ASP A 17 2.21 15.11 -2.02
CA ASP A 17 1.47 14.03 -2.66
C ASP A 17 2.32 12.75 -2.68
N THR A 18 1.81 11.69 -2.09
CA THR A 18 2.47 10.38 -2.01
C THR A 18 1.74 9.30 -2.84
N ARG A 19 0.86 9.69 -3.78
CA ARG A 19 0.16 8.74 -4.65
C ARG A 19 1.04 8.13 -5.75
N SER A 20 2.19 8.74 -6.03
CA SER A 20 3.22 8.25 -6.96
C SER A 20 4.49 7.83 -6.23
N THR A 21 5.33 7.00 -6.87
CA THR A 21 6.66 6.63 -6.34
C THR A 21 7.53 7.87 -6.21
N LYS A 22 7.50 8.76 -7.21
CA LYS A 22 8.25 10.01 -7.21
C LYS A 22 7.86 10.88 -6.03
N GLY A 23 6.56 11.17 -5.88
CA GLY A 23 6.06 12.01 -4.79
C GLY A 23 6.35 11.41 -3.41
N THR A 24 6.23 10.09 -3.26
CA THR A 24 6.61 9.38 -2.03
C THR A 24 8.09 9.59 -1.69
N ARG A 25 8.99 9.50 -2.67
CA ARG A 25 10.42 9.73 -2.46
C ARG A 25 10.71 11.19 -2.09
N GLU A 26 10.07 12.14 -2.76
CA GLU A 26 10.23 13.58 -2.48
C GLU A 26 9.76 13.95 -1.06
N VAL A 27 8.63 13.37 -0.62
CA VAL A 27 8.01 13.70 0.67
C VAL A 27 8.61 12.90 1.83
N LEU A 28 8.87 11.60 1.64
CA LEU A 28 9.23 10.66 2.73
C LEU A 28 10.68 10.14 2.65
N GLY A 29 11.43 10.56 1.63
CA GLY A 29 12.84 10.24 1.45
C GLY A 29 13.12 8.81 0.96
N GLY A 30 12.11 8.07 0.49
CA GLY A 30 12.29 6.71 -0.03
C GLY A 30 10.99 5.96 -0.24
N GLU A 31 11.11 4.66 -0.51
CA GLU A 31 9.96 3.74 -0.53
C GLU A 31 9.31 3.68 0.85
N TYR A 32 7.98 3.76 0.90
CA TYR A 32 7.23 3.76 2.15
C TYR A 32 6.03 2.80 2.05
N PRO A 33 6.08 1.64 2.73
CA PRO A 33 4.93 0.73 2.80
C PRO A 33 3.75 1.39 3.49
N ALA A 34 2.62 1.48 2.79
CA ALA A 34 1.39 2.07 3.30
C ALA A 34 0.39 1.01 3.76
N ALA A 35 -0.46 0.51 2.86
CA ALA A 35 -1.44 -0.53 3.17
C ALA A 35 -0.76 -1.91 3.17
N VAL A 36 -0.80 -2.60 4.32
CA VAL A 36 -0.15 -3.89 4.55
C VAL A 36 -1.09 -4.84 5.28
N LEU A 37 -0.93 -6.14 5.06
CA LEU A 37 -1.51 -7.14 5.96
C LEU A 37 -0.61 -7.25 7.20
N TYR A 38 -1.17 -7.03 8.38
CA TYR A 38 -0.46 -7.18 9.64
C TYR A 38 -1.31 -7.93 10.67
N THR A 39 -0.63 -8.61 11.59
CA THR A 39 -1.24 -9.40 12.64
C THR A 39 -0.23 -9.57 13.78
N THR A 40 -0.67 -10.16 14.89
CA THR A 40 0.25 -10.54 15.96
C THR A 40 1.07 -11.75 15.54
N ARG A 41 2.32 -11.81 16.00
CA ARG A 41 3.18 -12.99 15.81
C ARG A 41 2.52 -14.29 16.28
N ALA A 42 1.88 -14.26 17.45
CA ALA A 42 1.22 -15.42 18.03
C ALA A 42 0.05 -15.95 17.17
N TRP A 43 -0.70 -15.06 16.51
CA TRP A 43 -1.73 -15.49 15.57
C TRP A 43 -1.10 -16.08 14.31
N LEU A 44 -0.05 -15.47 13.77
CA LEU A 44 0.64 -15.94 12.57
C LEU A 44 1.22 -17.35 12.76
N GLU A 45 1.84 -17.60 13.91
CA GLU A 45 2.40 -18.90 14.29
C GLU A 45 1.33 -19.99 14.44
N ARG A 46 0.13 -19.64 14.94
CA ARG A 46 -1.00 -20.58 15.07
C ARG A 46 -1.79 -20.78 13.78
N ASN A 47 -1.71 -19.84 12.84
CA ASN A 47 -2.53 -19.83 11.63
C ASN A 47 -1.69 -19.65 10.34
N PRO A 48 -0.56 -20.37 10.16
CA PRO A 48 0.32 -20.14 9.02
C PRO A 48 -0.36 -20.43 7.67
N ASP A 49 -1.20 -21.46 7.60
CA ASP A 49 -1.93 -21.81 6.37
C ASP A 49 -2.97 -20.76 6.00
N THR A 50 -3.68 -20.22 6.99
CA THR A 50 -4.65 -19.13 6.78
C THR A 50 -3.93 -17.87 6.31
N ALA A 51 -2.81 -17.52 6.95
CA ALA A 51 -1.98 -16.40 6.53
C ALA A 51 -1.47 -16.58 5.09
N GLN A 52 -0.99 -17.78 4.74
CA GLN A 52 -0.55 -18.08 3.38
C GLN A 52 -1.67 -17.92 2.36
N ARG A 53 -2.89 -18.38 2.66
CA ARG A 53 -4.06 -18.23 1.77
C ARG A 53 -4.44 -16.76 1.56
N LEU A 54 -4.39 -15.94 2.62
CA LEU A 54 -4.61 -14.50 2.53
C LEU A 54 -3.54 -13.83 1.66
N VAL A 55 -2.27 -14.13 1.89
CA VAL A 55 -1.15 -13.58 1.08
C VAL A 55 -1.26 -14.03 -0.38
N ASN A 56 -1.61 -15.29 -0.65
CA ASN A 56 -1.87 -15.78 -2.00
C ASN A 56 -2.97 -14.97 -2.70
N ALA A 57 -4.09 -14.69 -2.01
CA ALA A 57 -5.18 -13.90 -2.58
C ALA A 57 -4.76 -12.46 -2.89
N MET A 58 -4.05 -11.80 -1.97
CA MET A 58 -3.57 -10.44 -2.17
C MET A 58 -2.58 -10.35 -3.33
N VAL A 59 -1.57 -11.22 -3.37
CA VAL A 59 -0.56 -11.21 -4.43
C VAL A 59 -1.18 -11.52 -5.79
N ARG A 60 -2.17 -12.44 -5.86
CA ARG A 60 -2.93 -12.69 -7.09
C ARG A 60 -3.70 -11.44 -7.55
N GLY A 61 -4.32 -10.71 -6.64
CA GLY A 61 -5.00 -9.46 -6.95
C GLY A 61 -4.03 -8.39 -7.47
N LEU A 62 -2.91 -8.19 -6.77
CA LEU A 62 -1.86 -7.24 -7.18
C LEU A 62 -1.30 -7.55 -8.57
N ARG A 63 -1.02 -8.83 -8.84
CA ARG A 63 -0.57 -9.30 -10.17
C ARG A 63 -1.65 -9.11 -11.23
N TRP A 64 -2.91 -9.42 -10.92
CA TRP A 64 -4.01 -9.21 -11.86
C TRP A 64 -4.16 -7.73 -12.25
N MET A 65 -3.94 -6.81 -11.31
CA MET A 65 -3.97 -5.37 -11.59
C MET A 65 -2.81 -4.90 -12.47
N GLN A 66 -1.71 -5.64 -12.57
CA GLN A 66 -0.59 -5.25 -13.42
C GLN A 66 -1.02 -5.23 -14.88
N GLY A 67 -0.83 -4.08 -15.54
CA GLY A 67 -1.22 -3.87 -16.93
C GLY A 67 -2.71 -3.63 -17.15
N LYS A 68 -3.53 -3.52 -16.09
CA LYS A 68 -4.95 -3.17 -16.20
C LYS A 68 -5.18 -1.68 -16.26
N THR A 69 -6.16 -1.28 -17.06
CA THR A 69 -6.63 0.12 -17.08
C THR A 69 -7.51 0.40 -15.86
N PRO A 70 -7.67 1.69 -15.46
CA PRO A 70 -8.65 2.09 -14.47
C PRO A 70 -10.06 1.55 -14.77
N GLU A 71 -10.44 1.50 -16.04
CA GLU A 71 -11.74 1.04 -16.50
C GLU A 71 -11.92 -0.47 -16.28
N GLU A 72 -10.92 -1.29 -16.58
CA GLU A 72 -10.94 -2.74 -16.32
C GLU A 72 -11.01 -3.04 -14.81
N ILE A 73 -10.29 -2.27 -13.99
CA ILE A 73 -10.34 -2.41 -12.53
C ILE A 73 -11.72 -1.99 -12.00
N ALA A 74 -12.25 -0.86 -12.45
CA ALA A 74 -13.58 -0.41 -12.04
C ALA A 74 -14.71 -1.34 -12.52
N ALA A 75 -14.50 -2.15 -13.56
CA ALA A 75 -15.51 -3.09 -14.04
C ALA A 75 -15.79 -4.25 -13.07
N VAL A 76 -14.84 -4.60 -12.19
CA VAL A 76 -14.98 -5.70 -11.22
C VAL A 76 -15.33 -5.23 -9.80
N LEU A 77 -15.53 -3.92 -9.62
CA LEU A 77 -15.86 -3.33 -8.33
C LEU A 77 -17.37 -3.09 -8.18
N PRO A 78 -17.93 -3.22 -6.97
CA PRO A 78 -19.33 -2.85 -6.70
C PRO A 78 -19.60 -1.38 -7.04
N GLU A 79 -20.80 -1.09 -7.55
CA GLU A 79 -21.16 0.26 -8.00
C GLU A 79 -21.17 1.28 -6.85
N GLU A 80 -21.46 0.82 -5.62
CA GLU A 80 -21.48 1.65 -4.42
C GLU A 80 -20.11 2.29 -4.13
N TYR A 81 -19.01 1.68 -4.61
CA TYR A 81 -17.66 2.22 -4.40
C TYR A 81 -17.42 3.49 -5.21
N PHE A 82 -18.22 3.77 -6.24
CA PHE A 82 -18.10 4.96 -7.07
C PHE A 82 -18.74 6.18 -6.42
N LEU A 83 -19.49 6.01 -5.32
CA LEU A 83 -20.15 7.11 -4.60
C LEU A 83 -21.03 7.97 -5.51
N GLY A 84 -21.66 7.36 -6.51
CA GLY A 84 -22.51 8.04 -7.50
C GLY A 84 -21.74 8.75 -8.63
N ASP A 85 -20.41 8.72 -8.64
CA ASP A 85 -19.59 9.38 -9.66
C ASP A 85 -18.46 8.44 -10.17
N ARG A 86 -18.82 7.62 -11.17
CA ARG A 86 -17.89 6.68 -11.82
C ARG A 86 -16.72 7.40 -12.50
N ALA A 87 -16.95 8.57 -13.08
CA ALA A 87 -15.91 9.31 -13.80
C ALA A 87 -14.82 9.81 -12.82
N LEU A 88 -15.25 10.39 -11.69
CA LEU A 88 -14.35 10.75 -10.60
C LEU A 88 -13.59 9.53 -10.07
N TYR A 89 -14.27 8.39 -9.88
CA TYR A 89 -13.62 7.18 -9.38
C TYR A 89 -12.53 6.66 -10.33
N LEU A 90 -12.77 6.69 -11.65
CA LEU A 90 -11.74 6.34 -12.64
C LEU A 90 -10.52 7.27 -12.56
N LYS A 91 -10.72 8.56 -12.28
CA LYS A 91 -9.63 9.50 -12.05
C LYS A 91 -8.86 9.20 -10.76
N VAL A 92 -9.57 8.84 -9.69
CA VAL A 92 -8.96 8.40 -8.42
C VAL A 92 -8.06 7.18 -8.65
N LEU A 93 -8.57 6.18 -9.36
CA LEU A 93 -7.77 5.00 -9.73
C LEU A 93 -6.54 5.41 -10.53
N ARG A 94 -6.71 6.17 -11.62
CA ARG A 94 -5.60 6.63 -12.46
C ARG A 94 -4.51 7.35 -11.67
N ASN A 95 -4.89 8.20 -10.72
CA ASN A 95 -3.94 8.93 -9.88
C ASN A 95 -3.24 8.06 -8.82
N SER A 96 -3.77 6.88 -8.51
CA SER A 96 -3.31 6.04 -7.40
C SER A 96 -2.73 4.70 -7.83
N LEU A 97 -2.81 4.32 -9.11
CA LEU A 97 -2.36 3.01 -9.60
C LEU A 97 -0.89 2.72 -9.26
N GLU A 98 -0.03 3.72 -9.31
CA GLU A 98 1.40 3.57 -8.99
C GLU A 98 1.66 3.23 -7.51
N SER A 99 0.70 3.51 -6.62
CA SER A 99 0.82 3.17 -5.19
C SER A 99 0.59 1.68 -4.89
N PHE A 100 0.01 0.92 -5.82
CA PHE A 100 -0.21 -0.51 -5.61
C PHE A 100 1.09 -1.29 -5.83
N SER A 101 1.46 -2.12 -4.85
CA SER A 101 2.66 -2.95 -4.97
C SER A 101 2.53 -3.94 -6.14
N PRO A 102 3.55 -4.09 -7.00
CA PRO A 102 3.52 -5.05 -8.09
C PRO A 102 3.64 -6.51 -7.62
N THR A 103 4.18 -6.74 -6.42
CA THR A 103 4.54 -8.08 -5.94
C THR A 103 4.04 -8.40 -4.53
N GLY A 104 3.69 -7.38 -3.74
CA GLY A 104 3.41 -7.52 -2.31
C GLY A 104 4.66 -7.75 -1.45
N ARG A 105 5.85 -7.87 -2.05
CA ARG A 105 7.12 -8.10 -1.36
C ARG A 105 7.69 -6.78 -0.84
N PHE A 106 8.12 -6.75 0.41
CA PHE A 106 8.90 -5.63 0.94
C PHE A 106 10.33 -5.69 0.40
N SER A 107 10.88 -4.53 0.00
CA SER A 107 12.32 -4.41 -0.20
C SER A 107 13.05 -4.35 1.14
N ASP A 108 14.36 -4.60 1.14
CA ASP A 108 15.16 -4.54 2.38
C ASP A 108 15.20 -3.12 2.98
N THR A 109 14.98 -2.09 2.15
CA THR A 109 14.98 -0.68 2.58
C THR A 109 13.60 -0.18 3.01
N ALA A 110 12.53 -0.86 2.60
CA ALA A 110 11.16 -0.46 2.86
C ALA A 110 10.83 -0.30 4.37
N PRO A 111 11.26 -1.19 5.29
CA PRO A 111 10.99 -1.01 6.73
C PRO A 111 11.77 0.13 7.40
N LEU A 112 12.90 0.55 6.81
CA LEU A 112 13.75 1.60 7.39
C LEU A 112 13.08 2.97 7.32
N ARG A 113 12.32 3.24 6.26
CA ARG A 113 11.71 4.56 6.06
C ARG A 113 10.65 4.90 7.09
N PRO A 114 9.68 4.02 7.40
CA PRO A 114 8.74 4.25 8.51
C PRO A 114 9.45 4.53 9.83
N LEU A 115 10.50 3.77 10.17
CA LEU A 115 11.25 4.01 11.41
C LEU A 115 11.88 5.41 11.44
N THR A 116 12.56 5.83 10.38
CA THR A 116 13.18 7.17 10.35
C THR A 116 12.12 8.28 10.43
N VAL A 117 11.01 8.14 9.70
CA VAL A 117 9.93 9.13 9.69
C VAL A 117 9.29 9.22 11.07
N LEU A 118 8.93 8.09 11.69
CA LEU A 118 8.34 8.06 13.03
C LEU A 118 9.30 8.61 14.09
N SER A 119 10.58 8.25 14.05
CA SER A 119 11.59 8.76 14.99
C SER A 119 11.79 10.27 14.90
N ALA A 120 11.40 10.92 13.80
CA ALA A 120 11.53 12.37 13.66
C ALA A 120 10.50 13.15 14.50
N PHE A 121 9.38 12.52 14.89
CA PHE A 121 8.30 13.20 15.63
C PHE A 121 7.74 12.42 16.82
N ASP A 122 8.02 11.13 16.97
CA ASP A 122 7.63 10.32 18.12
C ASP A 122 8.86 10.02 19.02
N PRO A 123 8.98 10.67 20.20
CA PRO A 123 10.09 10.43 21.13
C PRO A 123 10.18 9.00 21.66
N ASN A 124 9.06 8.26 21.72
CA ASN A 124 9.07 6.87 22.18
C ASN A 124 9.70 5.96 21.13
N VAL A 125 9.37 6.19 19.86
CA VAL A 125 9.99 5.46 18.74
C VAL A 125 11.47 5.83 18.62
N ALA A 126 11.81 7.12 18.73
CA ALA A 126 13.19 7.59 18.63
C ALA A 126 14.13 6.95 19.68
N ARG A 127 13.63 6.65 20.87
CA ARG A 127 14.40 6.02 21.96
C ARG A 127 14.38 4.49 21.91
N ALA A 128 13.46 3.90 21.16
CA ALA A 128 13.31 2.45 21.09
C ALA A 128 14.41 1.81 20.24
N ARG A 129 14.96 0.68 20.71
CA ARG A 129 15.84 -0.18 19.91
C ARG A 129 14.98 -1.16 19.12
N ILE A 130 14.59 -0.79 17.90
CA ILE A 130 13.71 -1.59 17.05
C ILE A 130 14.55 -2.45 16.10
N ASP A 131 14.42 -3.76 16.21
CA ASP A 131 14.94 -4.70 15.22
C ASP A 131 13.95 -4.83 14.05
N LEU A 132 14.24 -4.11 12.97
CA LEU A 132 13.40 -4.10 11.76
C LEU A 132 13.23 -5.47 11.12
N LYS A 133 14.15 -6.42 11.32
CA LYS A 133 13.99 -7.78 10.77
C LYS A 133 12.85 -8.54 11.44
N ARG A 134 12.37 -8.07 12.60
CA ARG A 134 11.28 -8.68 13.36
C ARG A 134 9.93 -8.00 13.13
N THR A 135 9.88 -6.90 12.36
CA THR A 135 8.65 -6.11 12.13
C THR A 135 7.89 -6.51 10.87
N TYR A 136 8.48 -7.34 10.00
CA TYR A 136 7.85 -7.86 8.79
C TYR A 136 8.43 -9.23 8.41
N THR A 137 7.80 -9.91 7.45
CA THR A 137 8.35 -11.10 6.81
C THR A 137 7.90 -11.17 5.36
N ASN A 138 8.80 -11.58 4.47
CA ASN A 138 8.48 -11.89 3.07
C ASN A 138 8.25 -13.38 2.83
N GLU A 139 8.39 -14.24 3.85
CA GLU A 139 8.30 -15.70 3.74
C GLU A 139 7.01 -16.16 3.05
N PHE A 140 5.87 -15.56 3.40
CA PHE A 140 4.58 -15.90 2.80
C PHE A 140 4.47 -15.43 1.35
N VAL A 141 5.05 -14.26 1.02
CA VAL A 141 5.06 -13.73 -0.35
C VAL A 141 5.94 -14.59 -1.25
N ASP A 142 7.08 -15.05 -0.74
CA ASP A 142 8.05 -15.87 -1.48
C ASP A 142 7.52 -17.27 -1.80
N ARG A 143 6.57 -17.76 -1.00
CA ARG A 143 5.86 -19.03 -1.24
C ARG A 143 4.72 -18.91 -2.23
N VAL A 144 4.30 -17.70 -2.63
CA VAL A 144 3.20 -17.54 -3.59
C VAL A 144 3.65 -18.12 -4.95
N PRO A 145 2.91 -19.09 -5.52
CA PRO A 145 3.25 -19.67 -6.82
C PRO A 145 3.40 -18.58 -7.89
N LYS A 146 4.40 -18.69 -8.78
CA LYS A 146 4.69 -17.67 -9.82
C LYS A 146 3.69 -17.63 -10.99
N ARG A 147 2.56 -18.35 -10.90
CA ARG A 147 1.52 -18.35 -11.93
C ARG A 147 0.73 -17.05 -11.94
#